data_AF-A0A4V3JCP9-F1
#
_entry.id   AF-A0A4V3JCP9-F1
#
_cell.length_a   1.000
_cell.length_b   1.000
_cell.length_c   1.000
_cell.angle_alpha   90.00
_cell.angle_beta   90.00
_cell.angle_gamma   90.00
#
_symmetry.space_group_name_H-M   'P 1'
#
loop_
_entity.id
_entity.type
_entity.pdbx_description
1 polymer ?
#
loop_
_entity_poly.entity_id
_entity_poly.type
_entity_poly.pdbx_seq_one_letter_code
_entity_poly.pdbx_strand_id
1 'polypeptide(L)'
;MSRAKFLTAIALLLIVFYSEERTGQEKEEGSSDSRKTILWTGEVLSVYRNKGKAKIKIDRNSYFSERREEEIKGILTEKNTLPLFRKPKMEEIGSFQIENIEVEFGKIGKLTKPISIELRGSFSLAEGRPARLVNVGLLIGAYGQETFYQDPASFDSADVTRNRLVKAILHPKDGKEMVLVHSGYEIDGKILYEHMGYFLYGQGTESSEDSYNPKFGAPDRSNLEELPSFYIDKYEVTNKEYNKFLKETGNPPPPHWENGIFPRGKEYHPVTNLTYREVETYANWSGKKVPTEFQWEKAARGTGLVWRLLKNESYEFVSQPRDYPYGNDFDTELCNTRESGRKGTLSVYELPTKSQSPYGAVGMCGNVAEWTSSSYLPYPGHRPISGRYGKHLRVIRGGSYSGNKEEAKTFHRDFGGIPNLLNDRKAGFRLITEVKN
;
A
#
# COMPACT_ATOMS: atom_id res chain seq x y z
N MET A 1 -27.94 -64.45 26.92
CA MET A 1 -28.85 -64.79 28.04
C MET A 1 -28.47 -63.96 29.25
N SER A 2 -29.42 -63.18 29.76
CA SER A 2 -29.58 -62.67 31.14
C SER A 2 -28.35 -62.22 31.93
N ARG A 3 -28.34 -60.94 32.33
CA ARG A 3 -28.68 -60.55 33.71
C ARG A 3 -28.85 -59.03 33.82
N ALA A 4 -30.00 -58.63 34.32
CA ALA A 4 -30.35 -57.27 34.70
C ALA A 4 -30.79 -57.26 36.16
N LYS A 5 -30.79 -56.05 36.76
CA LYS A 5 -31.23 -55.60 38.11
C LYS A 5 -30.03 -55.31 39.05
N PHE A 6 -29.95 -54.22 39.83
CA PHE A 6 -30.96 -53.29 40.36
C PHE A 6 -30.27 -52.09 41.12
N LEU A 7 -31.03 -50.99 41.31
CA LEU A 7 -31.07 -50.01 42.45
C LEU A 7 -30.13 -48.76 42.52
N THR A 8 -30.76 -47.58 42.35
CA THR A 8 -30.78 -46.32 43.15
C THR A 8 -29.57 -45.83 43.97
N ALA A 9 -29.20 -44.54 43.80
CA ALA A 9 -29.39 -43.42 44.76
C ALA A 9 -28.29 -42.32 44.69
N ILE A 10 -28.74 -41.06 44.57
CA ILE A 10 -28.31 -39.79 45.23
C ILE A 10 -26.82 -39.59 45.60
N ALA A 11 -26.19 -38.52 45.09
CA ALA A 11 -25.69 -37.37 45.87
C ALA A 11 -24.78 -36.43 45.05
N LEU A 12 -24.95 -35.14 45.33
CA LEU A 12 -24.15 -34.00 44.85
C LEU A 12 -22.78 -33.90 45.55
N LEU A 13 -21.92 -33.08 44.93
CA LEU A 13 -20.85 -32.21 45.48
C LEU A 13 -19.37 -32.64 45.41
N LEU A 14 -18.66 -31.97 44.48
CA LEU A 14 -17.48 -31.09 44.67
C LEU A 14 -16.09 -31.66 45.14
N ILE A 15 -15.10 -31.44 44.26
CA ILE A 15 -13.72 -30.89 44.47
C ILE A 15 -12.50 -31.76 44.04
N VAL A 16 -11.98 -31.41 42.85
CA VAL A 16 -10.58 -31.09 42.41
C VAL A 16 -9.39 -32.01 42.79
N PHE A 17 -8.72 -32.62 41.78
CA PHE A 17 -7.36 -32.31 41.23
C PHE A 17 -6.80 -33.45 40.33
N TYR A 18 -6.33 -33.09 39.12
CA TYR A 18 -5.20 -33.58 38.26
C TYR A 18 -4.68 -35.04 38.39
N SER A 19 -4.27 -35.80 37.35
CA SER A 19 -3.74 -35.48 36.01
C SER A 19 -3.83 -36.64 34.99
N GLU A 20 -3.80 -36.27 33.70
CA GLU A 20 -3.23 -36.93 32.49
C GLU A 20 -3.65 -38.34 32.04
N GLU A 21 -4.25 -38.42 30.84
CA GLU A 21 -3.54 -38.87 29.62
C GLU A 21 -4.24 -38.39 28.32
N ARG A 22 -3.43 -38.22 27.27
CA ARG A 22 -3.67 -37.52 25.99
C ARG A 22 -4.47 -38.33 24.96
N THR A 23 -5.28 -37.64 24.17
CA THR A 23 -5.40 -37.66 22.68
C THR A 23 -6.37 -36.50 22.33
N GLY A 24 -6.01 -35.45 21.59
CA GLY A 24 -5.68 -35.41 20.17
C GLY A 24 -6.89 -34.95 19.35
N GLN A 25 -7.12 -33.63 19.19
CA GLN A 25 -7.85 -33.07 18.04
C GLN A 25 -7.62 -31.56 17.88
N GLU A 26 -7.38 -31.17 16.63
CA GLU A 26 -6.82 -29.92 16.11
C GLU A 26 -7.81 -28.75 16.17
N LYS A 27 -7.29 -27.55 16.42
CA LYS A 27 -7.98 -26.27 16.26
C LYS A 27 -7.72 -25.73 14.85
N GLU A 28 -8.76 -25.62 14.04
CA GLU A 28 -8.78 -24.75 12.86
C GLU A 28 -9.06 -23.31 13.33
N GLU A 29 -8.02 -22.46 13.37
CA GLU A 29 -8.17 -21.00 13.42
C GLU A 29 -7.92 -20.45 12.02
N GLY A 30 -9.02 -20.29 11.25
CA GLY A 30 -9.03 -19.47 10.04
C GLY A 30 -8.93 -17.99 10.42
N SER A 31 -7.89 -17.31 9.96
CA SER A 31 -7.72 -15.87 10.15
C SER A 31 -8.75 -15.09 9.31
N SER A 32 -9.89 -14.77 9.89
CA SER A 32 -10.86 -13.83 9.30
C SER A 32 -10.39 -12.39 9.50
N ASP A 33 -10.03 -11.69 8.43
CA ASP A 33 -9.71 -10.26 8.49
C ASP A 33 -10.99 -9.48 8.81
N SER A 34 -11.04 -8.90 10.01
CA SER A 34 -12.20 -8.15 10.50
C SER A 34 -11.89 -6.65 10.46
N ARG A 35 -12.59 -5.91 9.59
CA ARG A 35 -12.52 -4.45 9.56
C ARG A 35 -13.71 -3.86 10.31
N LYS A 36 -13.46 -2.75 11.03
CA LYS A 36 -14.52 -1.97 11.68
C LYS A 36 -15.24 -1.09 10.65
N THR A 37 -16.37 -1.54 10.13
CA THR A 37 -17.23 -0.75 9.23
C THR A 37 -18.16 0.13 10.06
N ILE A 38 -18.33 1.39 9.64
CA ILE A 38 -19.21 2.34 10.31
C ILE A 38 -20.66 1.96 10.01
N LEU A 39 -21.39 1.46 11.01
CA LEU A 39 -22.81 1.16 10.83
C LEU A 39 -23.60 2.46 10.89
N TRP A 40 -23.33 3.29 11.90
CA TRP A 40 -23.92 4.62 12.02
C TRP A 40 -23.09 5.48 12.96
N THR A 41 -23.21 6.80 12.80
CA THR A 41 -22.62 7.78 13.72
C THR A 41 -23.61 8.89 14.05
N GLY A 42 -23.44 9.48 15.22
CA GLY A 42 -24.11 10.71 15.64
C GLY A 42 -23.09 11.71 16.14
N GLU A 43 -23.43 12.99 16.02
CA GLU A 43 -22.59 14.09 16.50
C GLU A 43 -23.14 14.67 17.80
N VAL A 44 -22.26 14.89 18.76
CA VAL A 44 -22.60 15.56 20.02
C VAL A 44 -22.87 17.03 19.75
N LEU A 45 -24.10 17.49 20.00
CA LEU A 45 -24.56 18.85 19.72
C LEU A 45 -24.47 19.78 20.93
N SER A 46 -24.59 19.24 22.15
CA SER A 46 -24.43 20.02 23.38
C SER A 46 -23.92 19.15 24.52
N VAL A 47 -23.15 19.75 25.43
CA VAL A 47 -22.56 19.10 26.62
C VAL A 47 -22.73 20.04 27.81
N TYR A 48 -23.29 19.53 28.92
CA TYR A 48 -23.39 20.26 30.18
C TYR A 48 -23.26 19.30 31.36
N ARG A 49 -22.28 19.53 32.24
CA ARG A 49 -22.06 18.76 33.48
C ARG A 49 -22.20 17.24 33.29
N ASN A 50 -21.41 16.68 32.37
CA ASN A 50 -21.37 15.27 31.97
C ASN A 50 -22.66 14.73 31.33
N LYS A 51 -23.68 15.56 31.11
CA LYS A 51 -24.84 15.22 30.27
C LYS A 51 -24.65 15.77 28.86
N GLY A 52 -25.19 15.06 27.89
CA GLY A 52 -25.08 15.44 26.49
C GLY A 52 -26.32 15.15 25.69
N LYS A 53 -26.45 15.90 24.60
CA LYS A 53 -27.38 15.63 23.52
C LYS A 53 -26.60 15.36 22.26
N ALA A 54 -26.84 14.21 21.64
CA ALA A 54 -26.28 13.84 20.36
C ALA A 54 -27.38 13.62 19.33
N LYS A 55 -27.06 13.87 18.06
CA LYS A 55 -27.99 13.68 16.95
C LYS A 55 -27.40 12.75 15.91
N ILE A 56 -28.11 11.67 15.63
CA ILE A 56 -27.87 10.79 14.48
C ILE A 56 -28.76 11.31 13.36
N LYS A 57 -28.16 11.70 12.24
CA LYS A 57 -28.91 12.05 11.05
C LYS A 57 -29.16 10.79 10.24
N ILE A 58 -30.42 10.56 9.84
CA ILE A 58 -30.80 9.42 9.02
C ILE A 58 -30.84 9.88 7.56
N ASP A 59 -29.80 9.55 6.80
CA ASP A 59 -29.78 9.74 5.35
C ASP A 59 -30.46 8.56 4.65
N ARG A 60 -30.79 8.71 3.35
CA ARG A 60 -31.61 7.76 2.57
C ARG A 60 -31.12 6.30 2.64
N ASN A 61 -29.82 6.08 2.76
CA ASN A 61 -29.18 4.75 2.80
C ASN A 61 -28.47 4.48 4.13
N SER A 62 -28.80 5.21 5.19
CA SER A 62 -28.22 4.98 6.52
C SER A 62 -28.80 3.75 7.19
N TYR A 63 -28.09 3.19 8.17
CA TYR A 63 -28.46 1.97 8.88
C TYR A 63 -29.87 1.96 9.50
N PHE A 64 -30.45 3.13 9.76
CA PHE A 64 -31.80 3.29 10.34
C PHE A 64 -32.88 3.72 9.33
N SER A 65 -32.56 3.92 8.04
CA SER A 65 -33.45 4.61 7.09
C SER A 65 -34.77 3.89 6.75
N GLU A 66 -34.84 2.58 6.97
CA GLU A 66 -36.02 1.76 6.70
C GLU A 66 -36.62 1.11 7.95
N ARG A 67 -36.11 1.47 9.14
CA ARG A 67 -36.54 0.86 10.41
C ARG A 67 -37.69 1.64 11.05
N ARG A 68 -38.54 0.92 11.79
CA ARG A 68 -39.62 1.51 12.59
C ARG A 68 -39.08 2.02 13.93
N GLU A 69 -39.86 2.86 14.62
CA GLU A 69 -39.44 3.48 15.88
C GLU A 69 -39.04 2.44 16.93
N GLU A 70 -39.84 1.39 17.08
CA GLU A 70 -39.63 0.34 18.06
C GLU A 70 -38.34 -0.44 17.78
N GLU A 71 -38.01 -0.67 16.51
CA GLU A 71 -36.79 -1.35 16.08
C GLU A 71 -35.55 -0.49 16.36
N ILE A 72 -35.62 0.80 16.06
CA ILE A 72 -34.55 1.76 16.34
C ILE A 72 -34.28 1.82 17.85
N LYS A 73 -35.34 1.97 18.65
CA LYS A 73 -35.25 2.00 20.12
C LYS A 73 -34.71 0.68 20.67
N GLY A 74 -35.16 -0.46 20.14
CA GLY A 74 -34.65 -1.77 20.54
C GLY A 74 -33.13 -1.89 20.37
N ILE A 75 -32.61 -1.54 19.19
CA ILE A 75 -31.17 -1.61 18.87
C ILE A 75 -30.34 -0.73 19.80
N LEU A 76 -30.80 0.49 20.05
CA LEU A 76 -30.08 1.46 20.86
C LEU A 76 -30.21 1.18 22.37
N THR A 77 -31.26 0.49 22.80
CA THR A 77 -31.42 0.06 24.20
C THR A 77 -30.55 -1.16 24.49
N GLU A 78 -30.43 -2.10 23.55
CA GLU A 78 -29.53 -3.25 23.67
C GLU A 78 -28.05 -2.81 23.77
N LYS A 79 -27.68 -1.73 23.08
CA LYS A 79 -26.37 -1.08 23.16
C LYS A 79 -26.45 0.29 23.83
N ASN A 80 -26.91 0.30 25.09
CA ASN A 80 -27.10 1.54 25.85
C ASN A 80 -25.81 2.29 26.19
N THR A 81 -24.62 1.72 25.93
CA THR A 81 -23.33 2.41 26.03
C THR A 81 -22.68 2.50 24.64
N LEU A 82 -22.37 3.72 24.20
CA LEU A 82 -21.75 4.00 22.90
C LEU A 82 -20.33 4.55 23.09
N PRO A 83 -19.35 4.16 22.26
CA PRO A 83 -18.01 4.75 22.31
C PRO A 83 -18.01 6.21 21.81
N LEU A 84 -17.17 7.04 22.43
CA LEU A 84 -16.98 8.46 22.14
C LEU A 84 -15.64 8.69 21.42
N PHE A 85 -15.68 9.29 20.24
CA PHE A 85 -14.52 9.47 19.37
C PHE A 85 -14.20 10.94 19.09
N ARG A 86 -12.90 11.23 19.00
CA ARG A 86 -12.37 12.54 18.63
C ARG A 86 -11.95 12.60 17.16
N LYS A 87 -12.53 13.53 16.39
CA LYS A 87 -12.10 13.87 15.02
C LYS A 87 -10.72 14.57 15.00
N PRO A 88 -9.90 14.41 13.94
CA PRO A 88 -10.11 13.57 12.75
C PRO A 88 -9.60 12.13 12.89
N LYS A 89 -8.82 11.83 13.95
CA LYS A 89 -8.13 10.54 14.10
C LYS A 89 -9.03 9.39 14.58
N MET A 90 -10.30 9.65 14.87
CA MET A 90 -11.26 8.68 15.41
C MET A 90 -10.74 7.97 16.66
N GLU A 91 -10.03 8.72 17.50
CA GLU A 91 -9.48 8.21 18.75
C GLU A 91 -10.60 8.07 19.79
N GLU A 92 -10.74 6.88 20.38
CA GLU A 92 -11.70 6.62 21.46
C GLU A 92 -11.20 7.28 22.75
N ILE A 93 -12.05 8.12 23.34
CA ILE A 93 -11.73 8.92 24.52
C ILE A 93 -12.64 8.63 25.72
N GLY A 94 -13.68 7.83 25.53
CA GLY A 94 -14.66 7.50 26.55
C GLY A 94 -15.91 6.85 25.97
N SER A 95 -17.02 6.92 26.71
CA SER A 95 -18.32 6.41 26.32
C SER A 95 -19.45 7.40 26.62
N PHE A 96 -20.57 7.19 25.94
CA PHE A 96 -21.84 7.88 26.10
C PHE A 96 -22.92 6.85 26.46
N GLN A 97 -23.45 6.96 27.68
CA GLN A 97 -24.56 6.15 28.16
C GLN A 97 -25.88 6.78 27.74
N ILE A 98 -26.66 6.06 26.95
CA ILE A 98 -27.99 6.48 26.50
C ILE A 98 -28.98 6.35 27.66
N GLU A 99 -29.72 7.42 27.92
CA GLU A 99 -30.80 7.47 28.92
C GLU A 99 -32.17 7.70 28.29
N ASN A 100 -32.21 8.44 27.18
CA ASN A 100 -33.43 8.69 26.41
C ASN A 100 -33.14 8.71 24.91
N ILE A 101 -34.09 8.20 24.13
CA ILE A 101 -34.07 8.08 22.67
C ILE A 101 -35.38 8.68 22.13
N GLU A 102 -35.25 9.75 21.35
CA GLU A 102 -36.36 10.36 20.61
C GLU A 102 -36.11 10.19 19.10
N VAL A 103 -37.11 9.71 18.36
CA VAL A 103 -37.02 9.53 16.91
C VAL A 103 -37.88 10.57 16.23
N GLU A 104 -37.27 11.36 15.34
CA GLU A 104 -37.95 12.38 14.56
C GLU A 104 -38.40 11.80 13.22
N PHE A 105 -39.67 11.98 12.87
CA PHE A 105 -40.24 11.54 11.60
C PHE A 105 -40.51 12.71 10.66
N GLY A 106 -40.25 12.50 9.37
CA GLY A 106 -40.50 13.47 8.30
C GLY A 106 -41.17 12.85 7.08
N LYS A 107 -41.76 13.69 6.24
CA LYS A 107 -42.36 13.25 4.95
C LYS A 107 -41.29 13.18 3.86
N ILE A 108 -41.15 12.03 3.22
CA ILE A 108 -40.32 11.82 2.02
C ILE A 108 -41.21 11.27 0.91
N GLY A 109 -41.56 12.12 -0.05
CA GLY A 109 -42.58 11.80 -1.05
C GLY A 109 -43.94 11.58 -0.38
N LYS A 110 -44.54 10.41 -0.58
CA LYS A 110 -45.82 10.02 0.04
C LYS A 110 -45.68 9.25 1.37
N LEU A 111 -44.46 8.95 1.80
CA LEU A 111 -44.18 8.11 2.97
C LEU A 111 -43.70 8.96 4.15
N THR A 112 -44.11 8.59 5.37
CA THR A 112 -43.54 9.13 6.62
C THR A 112 -42.40 8.20 7.05
N LYS A 113 -41.18 8.73 7.16
CA LYS A 113 -39.97 7.98 7.49
C LYS A 113 -39.20 8.66 8.63
N PRO A 114 -38.41 7.92 9.43
CA PRO A 114 -37.54 8.54 10.42
C PRO A 114 -36.44 9.35 9.71
N ILE A 115 -36.17 10.55 10.18
CA ILE A 115 -35.19 11.48 9.59
C ILE A 115 -34.03 11.80 10.55
N SER A 116 -34.25 11.65 11.86
CA SER A 116 -33.19 11.81 12.85
C SER A 116 -33.49 11.06 14.13
N ILE A 117 -32.44 10.77 14.90
CA ILE A 117 -32.54 10.21 16.25
C ILE A 117 -31.78 11.15 17.18
N GLU A 118 -32.47 11.60 18.22
CA GLU A 118 -31.89 12.38 19.30
C GLU A 118 -31.63 11.47 20.50
N LEU A 119 -30.38 11.48 20.95
CA LEU A 119 -29.94 10.73 22.12
C LEU A 119 -29.61 11.70 23.24
N ARG A 120 -30.14 11.44 24.43
CA ARG A 120 -29.77 12.13 25.66
C ARG A 120 -29.19 11.14 26.66
N GLY A 121 -28.14 11.57 27.34
CA GLY A 121 -27.35 10.63 28.12
C GLY A 121 -26.22 11.28 28.89
N SER A 122 -25.41 10.44 29.55
CA SER A 122 -24.22 10.85 30.29
C SER A 122 -22.93 10.38 29.65
N PHE A 123 -21.86 11.17 29.76
CA PHE A 123 -20.52 10.80 29.31
C PHE A 123 -19.67 10.26 30.45
N SER A 124 -18.83 9.28 30.12
CA SER A 124 -17.76 8.77 30.96
C SER A 124 -16.46 8.78 30.16
N LEU A 125 -15.37 9.32 30.72
CA LEU A 125 -14.08 9.33 30.04
C LEU A 125 -13.28 8.06 30.37
N ALA A 126 -12.44 7.65 29.42
CA ALA A 126 -11.45 6.61 29.68
C ALA A 126 -10.41 7.08 30.71
N GLU A 127 -9.77 6.13 31.39
CA GLU A 127 -8.80 6.42 32.45
C GLU A 127 -7.68 7.36 31.96
N GLY A 128 -7.31 8.34 32.80
CA GLY A 128 -6.25 9.32 32.48
C GLY A 128 -6.65 10.42 31.48
N ARG A 129 -7.89 10.45 30.97
CA ARG A 129 -8.35 11.48 30.03
C ARG A 129 -8.95 12.69 30.77
N PRO A 130 -8.56 13.94 30.45
CA PRO A 130 -9.07 15.12 31.15
C PRO A 130 -10.50 15.49 30.72
N ALA A 131 -11.34 15.92 31.68
CA ALA A 131 -12.77 16.28 31.49
C ALA A 131 -13.04 17.25 30.33
N ARG A 132 -12.10 18.15 30.04
CA ARG A 132 -12.19 19.12 28.93
C ARG A 132 -12.27 18.49 27.54
N LEU A 133 -12.00 17.20 27.40
CA LEU A 133 -12.09 16.49 26.11
C LEU A 133 -13.53 16.26 25.68
N VAL A 134 -14.51 16.30 26.59
CA VAL A 134 -15.93 16.16 26.25
C VAL A 134 -16.48 17.51 25.82
N ASN A 135 -16.65 17.70 24.51
CA ASN A 135 -17.17 18.93 23.92
C ASN A 135 -18.10 18.65 22.72
N VAL A 136 -18.67 19.71 22.15
CA VAL A 136 -19.50 19.64 20.93
C VAL A 136 -18.64 19.25 19.74
N GLY A 137 -19.18 18.44 18.83
CA GLY A 137 -18.49 17.99 17.60
C GLY A 137 -17.80 16.63 17.73
N LEU A 138 -17.89 15.98 18.89
CA LEU A 138 -17.47 14.58 19.06
C LEU A 138 -18.42 13.62 18.35
N LEU A 139 -17.90 12.45 17.98
CA LEU A 139 -18.69 11.39 17.37
C LEU A 139 -19.02 10.28 18.36
N ILE A 140 -20.23 9.78 18.27
CA ILE A 140 -20.66 8.52 18.88
C ILE A 140 -21.15 7.60 17.77
N GLY A 141 -21.08 6.29 17.95
CA GLY A 141 -21.53 5.39 16.89
C GLY A 141 -21.30 3.92 17.18
N ALA A 142 -21.93 3.07 16.36
CA ALA A 142 -21.65 1.65 16.34
C ALA A 142 -20.82 1.29 15.10
N TYR A 143 -19.85 0.41 15.32
CA TYR A 143 -19.00 -0.13 14.28
C TYR A 143 -19.19 -1.65 14.29
N GLY A 144 -19.43 -2.23 13.12
CA GLY A 144 -19.49 -3.68 12.95
C GLY A 144 -18.10 -4.21 12.62
N GLN A 145 -17.75 -5.41 13.10
CA GLN A 145 -16.68 -6.18 12.47
C GLN A 145 -17.26 -6.84 11.24
N GLU A 146 -16.91 -6.35 10.06
CA GLU A 146 -17.17 -7.07 8.82
C GLU A 146 -15.98 -7.96 8.52
N THR A 147 -16.26 -9.26 8.49
CA THR A 147 -15.43 -10.23 7.78
C THR A 147 -15.68 -10.04 6.29
N PHE A 148 -14.76 -9.39 5.61
CA PHE A 148 -14.87 -9.19 4.17
C PHE A 148 -14.58 -10.51 3.45
N TYR A 149 -15.63 -11.22 3.05
CA TYR A 149 -15.58 -12.05 1.86
C TYR A 149 -16.19 -11.24 0.71
N GLN A 150 -15.34 -10.76 -0.20
CA GLN A 150 -15.79 -10.11 -1.43
C GLN A 150 -15.62 -11.11 -2.56
N ASP A 151 -16.74 -11.56 -3.11
CA ASP A 151 -16.79 -12.41 -4.30
C ASP A 151 -16.13 -11.64 -5.47
N PRO A 152 -15.04 -12.15 -6.07
CA PRO A 152 -14.40 -11.55 -7.22
C PRO A 152 -15.33 -11.39 -8.41
N ALA A 153 -16.43 -12.13 -8.52
CA ALA A 153 -17.29 -12.09 -9.71
C ALA A 153 -18.39 -11.01 -9.65
N SER A 154 -18.65 -10.40 -8.50
CA SER A 154 -19.65 -9.32 -8.35
C SER A 154 -19.04 -7.93 -8.56
N PHE A 155 -18.38 -7.73 -9.69
CA PHE A 155 -17.91 -6.40 -10.08
C PHE A 155 -19.11 -5.53 -10.45
N ASP A 156 -19.31 -4.45 -9.69
CA ASP A 156 -20.32 -3.45 -10.03
C ASP A 156 -19.94 -2.83 -11.39
N SER A 157 -20.78 -3.08 -12.40
CA SER A 157 -20.67 -2.47 -13.73
C SER A 157 -20.64 -0.93 -13.68
N ALA A 158 -21.06 -0.32 -12.57
CA ALA A 158 -20.97 1.13 -12.35
C ALA A 158 -19.53 1.64 -12.12
N ASP A 159 -18.60 0.81 -11.62
CA ASP A 159 -17.21 1.24 -11.36
C ASP A 159 -16.35 1.33 -12.64
N VAL A 160 -16.87 0.84 -13.78
CA VAL A 160 -16.18 0.86 -15.09
C VAL A 160 -16.06 2.28 -15.68
N THR A 161 -16.74 3.27 -15.11
CA THR A 161 -16.86 4.64 -15.66
C THR A 161 -16.11 5.73 -14.92
N ARG A 162 -15.43 5.44 -13.79
CA ARG A 162 -14.50 6.42 -13.19
C ARG A 162 -13.28 6.54 -14.08
N ASN A 163 -12.95 7.79 -14.44
CA ASN A 163 -11.82 8.24 -15.26
C ASN A 163 -10.72 7.20 -15.45
N ARG A 164 -10.76 6.42 -16.56
CA ARG A 164 -9.67 5.52 -16.90
C ARG A 164 -8.40 6.35 -17.01
N LEU A 165 -7.46 6.11 -16.09
CA LEU A 165 -6.15 6.73 -16.13
C LEU A 165 -5.51 6.40 -17.47
N VAL A 166 -5.00 7.44 -18.14
CA VAL A 166 -4.32 7.28 -19.42
C VAL A 166 -3.02 6.51 -19.20
N LYS A 167 -2.71 5.54 -20.07
CA LYS A 167 -1.54 4.65 -19.93
C LYS A 167 -0.20 5.39 -19.98
N ALA A 168 -0.15 6.54 -20.63
CA ALA A 168 1.03 7.39 -20.67
C ALA A 168 0.65 8.88 -20.74
N ILE A 169 1.54 9.74 -20.24
CA ILE A 169 1.42 11.20 -20.28
C ILE A 169 2.73 11.83 -20.71
N LEU A 170 2.67 13.07 -21.18
CA LEU A 170 3.81 13.96 -21.20
C LEU A 170 3.75 14.85 -19.97
N HIS A 171 4.79 14.83 -19.15
CA HIS A 171 4.81 15.62 -17.93
C HIS A 171 4.82 17.13 -18.26
N PRO A 172 3.95 17.95 -17.65
CA PRO A 172 3.70 19.33 -18.10
C PRO A 172 4.89 20.27 -17.92
N LYS A 173 5.84 19.97 -17.03
CA LYS A 173 6.98 20.86 -16.75
C LYS A 173 8.19 20.60 -17.65
N ASP A 174 8.55 19.34 -17.84
CA ASP A 174 9.76 18.93 -18.56
C ASP A 174 9.45 18.22 -19.89
N GLY A 175 8.18 17.96 -20.21
CA GLY A 175 7.74 17.31 -21.43
C GLY A 175 8.09 15.83 -21.50
N LYS A 176 8.53 15.23 -20.39
CA LYS A 176 9.03 13.85 -20.37
C LYS A 176 7.89 12.84 -20.45
N GLU A 177 8.04 11.82 -21.28
CA GLU A 177 7.10 10.71 -21.39
C GLU A 177 7.12 9.87 -20.11
N MET A 178 5.96 9.69 -19.50
CA MET A 178 5.76 8.88 -18.30
C MET A 178 4.68 7.84 -18.54
N VAL A 179 4.85 6.66 -17.97
CA VAL A 179 3.91 5.53 -18.06
C VAL A 179 3.20 5.31 -16.73
N LEU A 180 1.95 4.86 -16.80
CA LEU A 180 1.12 4.58 -15.64
C LEU A 180 1.52 3.25 -15.00
N VAL A 181 1.91 3.30 -13.73
CA VAL A 181 1.98 2.14 -12.84
C VAL A 181 0.69 2.13 -12.02
N HIS A 182 -0.29 1.34 -12.45
CA HIS A 182 -1.60 1.31 -11.82
C HIS A 182 -1.60 0.50 -10.50
N SER A 183 -2.47 0.87 -9.56
CA SER A 183 -2.70 0.14 -8.30
C SER A 183 -3.40 -1.21 -8.52
N GLY A 184 -4.08 -1.42 -9.65
CA GLY A 184 -4.84 -2.63 -9.96
C GLY A 184 -4.09 -3.73 -10.71
N TYR A 185 -4.85 -4.58 -11.41
CA TYR A 185 -4.37 -5.63 -12.32
C TYR A 185 -4.98 -5.42 -13.72
N GLU A 186 -4.21 -5.66 -14.78
CA GLU A 186 -4.71 -5.59 -16.16
C GLU A 186 -5.09 -7.01 -16.67
N ILE A 187 -6.31 -7.17 -17.18
CA ILE A 187 -6.76 -8.37 -17.90
C ILE A 187 -7.27 -7.93 -19.27
N ASP A 188 -6.72 -8.49 -20.36
CA ASP A 188 -7.12 -8.22 -21.74
C ASP A 188 -7.25 -6.72 -22.08
N GLY A 189 -6.30 -5.90 -21.63
CA GLY A 189 -6.34 -4.46 -21.90
C GLY A 189 -7.19 -3.64 -20.94
N LYS A 190 -7.91 -4.27 -20.00
CA LYS A 190 -8.79 -3.62 -19.01
C LYS A 190 -8.13 -3.63 -17.63
N ILE A 191 -7.96 -2.45 -17.05
CA ILE A 191 -7.54 -2.29 -15.65
C ILE A 191 -8.74 -2.63 -14.77
N LEU A 192 -8.59 -3.67 -13.96
CA LEU A 192 -9.51 -4.06 -12.90
C LEU A 192 -8.83 -3.70 -11.58
N TYR A 193 -9.62 -3.36 -10.56
CA TYR A 193 -9.16 -3.12 -9.17
C TYR A 193 -8.43 -1.79 -8.91
N GLU A 194 -9.13 -0.65 -8.90
CA GLU A 194 -8.55 0.60 -8.38
C GLU A 194 -8.16 0.55 -6.88
N HIS A 195 -8.44 -0.54 -6.14
CA HIS A 195 -8.35 -0.54 -4.67
C HIS A 195 -7.52 -1.65 -4.02
N MET A 196 -6.66 -2.38 -4.75
CA MET A 196 -5.78 -3.34 -4.08
C MET A 196 -4.36 -2.82 -3.88
N GLY A 197 -3.70 -2.20 -4.86
CA GLY A 197 -2.40 -1.52 -4.68
C GLY A 197 -1.22 -2.43 -4.30
N TYR A 198 -1.49 -3.63 -3.80
CA TYR A 198 -0.58 -4.60 -3.25
C TYR A 198 0.37 -5.12 -4.31
N PHE A 199 1.65 -5.16 -3.97
CA PHE A 199 2.62 -5.95 -4.71
C PHE A 199 3.54 -6.69 -3.74
N LEU A 200 4.03 -7.84 -4.18
CA LEU A 200 4.96 -8.67 -3.44
C LEU A 200 6.40 -8.29 -3.81
N TYR A 201 7.06 -7.55 -2.92
CA TYR A 201 8.45 -7.12 -3.10
C TYR A 201 9.45 -8.20 -2.69
N GLY A 202 10.68 -8.11 -3.21
CA GLY A 202 11.76 -9.03 -2.88
C GLY A 202 11.57 -10.43 -3.43
N GLN A 203 12.58 -11.29 -3.23
CA GLN A 203 12.61 -12.67 -3.79
C GLN A 203 13.38 -13.69 -2.94
N GLY A 204 14.13 -13.27 -1.93
CA GLY A 204 14.94 -14.19 -1.14
C GLY A 204 14.14 -14.75 0.03
N THR A 205 14.36 -16.01 0.40
CA THR A 205 13.91 -16.55 1.71
C THR A 205 15.10 -16.97 2.58
N GLU A 206 16.32 -16.79 2.08
CA GLU A 206 17.55 -17.06 2.81
C GLU A 206 18.06 -15.79 3.51
N SER A 207 18.23 -15.83 4.83
CA SER A 207 18.60 -14.64 5.63
C SER A 207 20.03 -14.15 5.41
N SER A 208 20.78 -14.79 4.52
CA SER A 208 22.10 -14.33 4.07
C SER A 208 22.01 -13.38 2.87
N GLU A 209 20.89 -13.42 2.13
CA GLU A 209 20.65 -12.64 0.92
C GLU A 209 20.11 -11.25 1.24
N ASP A 210 20.56 -10.24 0.49
CA ASP A 210 20.08 -8.86 0.69
C ASP A 210 18.61 -8.65 0.26
N SER A 211 18.14 -9.48 -0.65
CA SER A 211 16.75 -9.53 -1.12
C SER A 211 15.84 -10.41 -0.24
N TYR A 212 16.30 -10.82 0.96
CA TYR A 212 15.53 -11.63 1.90
C TYR A 212 14.20 -11.00 2.28
N ASN A 213 13.11 -11.67 1.90
CA ASN A 213 11.77 -11.50 2.38
C ASN A 213 11.28 -12.89 2.87
N PRO A 214 11.18 -13.13 4.18
CA PRO A 214 10.86 -14.46 4.72
C PRO A 214 9.51 -15.01 4.28
N LYS A 215 8.63 -14.12 3.79
CA LYS A 215 7.30 -14.45 3.32
C LYS A 215 7.21 -14.40 1.78
N PHE A 216 8.35 -14.34 1.10
CA PHE A 216 8.40 -14.45 -0.35
C PHE A 216 7.82 -15.80 -0.79
N GLY A 217 6.86 -15.78 -1.72
CA GLY A 217 6.12 -16.98 -2.15
C GLY A 217 4.86 -17.29 -1.32
N ALA A 218 4.68 -16.65 -0.17
CA ALA A 218 3.49 -16.75 0.69
C ALA A 218 2.75 -15.39 0.73
N PRO A 219 2.04 -15.01 -0.35
CA PRO A 219 1.38 -13.71 -0.41
C PRO A 219 0.23 -13.62 0.59
N ASP A 220 0.44 -12.84 1.65
CA ASP A 220 -0.56 -12.44 2.65
C ASP A 220 -0.54 -10.91 2.79
N ARG A 221 -1.64 -10.30 3.27
CA ARG A 221 -1.70 -8.84 3.41
C ARG A 221 -0.56 -8.27 4.27
N SER A 222 -0.06 -9.03 5.24
CA SER A 222 1.01 -8.59 6.14
C SER A 222 2.41 -8.50 5.52
N ASN A 223 2.61 -8.99 4.29
CA ASN A 223 3.88 -8.94 3.56
C ASN A 223 3.77 -8.35 2.15
N LEU A 224 2.66 -7.69 1.86
CA LEU A 224 2.46 -6.91 0.65
C LEU A 224 2.68 -5.43 0.94
N GLU A 225 3.26 -4.74 -0.02
CA GLU A 225 3.36 -3.28 0.01
C GLU A 225 2.22 -2.68 -0.81
N GLU A 226 1.43 -1.79 -0.22
CA GLU A 226 0.33 -1.11 -0.89
C GLU A 226 0.81 0.19 -1.52
N LEU A 227 0.74 0.28 -2.86
CA LEU A 227 1.10 1.48 -3.60
C LEU A 227 -0.10 2.02 -4.39
N PRO A 228 -0.43 3.33 -4.25
CA PRO A 228 -1.41 3.98 -5.12
C PRO A 228 -0.91 4.01 -6.57
N SER A 229 -1.79 4.31 -7.52
CA SER A 229 -1.38 4.55 -8.90
C SER A 229 -0.43 5.76 -8.99
N PHE A 230 0.61 5.65 -9.79
CA PHE A 230 1.56 6.74 -10.06
C PHE A 230 2.05 6.65 -11.50
N TYR A 231 2.57 7.76 -12.02
CA TYR A 231 3.30 7.78 -13.27
C TYR A 231 4.80 7.70 -13.00
N ILE A 232 5.53 6.93 -13.79
CA ILE A 232 7.00 6.86 -13.77
C ILE A 232 7.56 7.25 -15.13
N ASP A 233 8.67 7.97 -15.15
CA ASP A 233 9.41 8.27 -16.37
C ASP A 233 9.67 6.97 -17.16
N LYS A 234 9.31 6.98 -18.45
CA LYS A 234 9.46 5.81 -19.32
C LYS A 234 10.92 5.41 -19.51
N TYR A 235 11.81 6.40 -19.53
CA TYR A 235 13.25 6.27 -19.73
C TYR A 235 14.01 7.01 -18.63
N GLU A 236 15.26 6.62 -18.37
CA GLU A 236 16.17 7.34 -17.48
C GLU A 236 16.33 8.82 -17.88
N VAL A 237 16.69 9.68 -16.93
CA VAL A 237 17.04 11.08 -17.22
C VAL A 237 18.29 11.15 -18.06
N THR A 238 18.22 11.84 -19.19
CA THR A 238 19.32 11.94 -20.15
C THR A 238 20.24 13.12 -19.85
N ASN A 239 21.46 13.10 -20.39
CA ASN A 239 22.38 14.23 -20.29
C ASN A 239 21.79 15.52 -20.85
N LYS A 240 21.04 15.46 -21.96
CA LYS A 240 20.38 16.63 -22.55
C LYS A 240 19.31 17.22 -21.63
N GLU A 241 18.49 16.38 -21.02
CA GLU A 241 17.47 16.80 -20.05
C GLU A 241 18.10 17.40 -18.79
N TYR A 242 19.16 16.78 -18.26
CA TYR A 242 19.88 17.28 -17.10
C TYR A 242 20.59 18.61 -17.40
N ASN A 243 21.20 18.76 -18.58
CA ASN A 243 21.84 20.00 -19.01
C ASN A 243 20.84 21.17 -19.12
N LYS A 244 19.59 20.91 -19.52
CA LYS A 244 18.52 21.92 -19.51
C LYS A 244 18.31 22.45 -18.08
N PHE A 245 18.19 21.55 -17.10
CA PHE A 245 18.11 21.91 -15.68
C PHE A 245 19.32 22.76 -15.22
N LEU A 246 20.54 22.36 -15.58
CA LEU A 246 21.74 23.12 -15.19
C LEU A 246 21.73 24.54 -15.77
N LYS A 247 21.34 24.70 -17.04
CA LYS A 247 21.23 26.02 -17.69
C LYS A 247 20.19 26.93 -17.04
N GLU A 248 19.07 26.37 -16.57
CA GLU A 248 18.01 27.15 -15.95
C GLU A 248 18.29 27.51 -14.48
N THR A 249 19.10 26.71 -13.79
CA THR A 249 19.28 26.83 -12.34
C THR A 249 20.67 27.31 -11.91
N GLY A 250 21.68 27.20 -12.79
CA GLY A 250 23.07 27.51 -12.48
C GLY A 250 23.74 26.49 -11.54
N ASN A 251 23.13 25.32 -11.32
CA ASN A 251 23.74 24.25 -10.54
C ASN A 251 25.03 23.73 -11.22
N PRO A 252 26.00 23.21 -10.45
CA PRO A 252 27.24 22.69 -11.01
C PRO A 252 27.00 21.42 -11.84
N PRO A 253 27.73 21.24 -12.96
CA PRO A 253 27.63 20.04 -13.78
C PRO A 253 28.27 18.82 -13.09
N PRO A 254 27.93 17.60 -13.52
CA PRO A 254 28.59 16.38 -13.06
C PRO A 254 30.12 16.46 -13.24
N PRO A 255 30.94 15.95 -12.31
CA PRO A 255 32.40 16.13 -12.34
C PRO A 255 33.10 15.58 -13.60
N HIS A 256 32.48 14.61 -14.28
CA HIS A 256 33.02 14.00 -15.49
C HIS A 256 32.66 14.76 -16.77
N TRP A 257 31.87 15.84 -16.68
CA TRP A 257 31.56 16.70 -17.82
C TRP A 257 32.67 17.73 -18.00
N GLU A 258 33.49 17.52 -19.03
CA GLU A 258 34.61 18.41 -19.36
C GLU A 258 34.08 19.81 -19.73
N ASN A 259 34.62 20.84 -19.07
CA ASN A 259 34.17 22.23 -19.22
C ASN A 259 32.66 22.43 -19.00
N GLY A 260 32.04 21.55 -18.21
CA GLY A 260 30.59 21.59 -17.92
C GLY A 260 29.70 21.14 -19.08
N ILE A 261 30.26 20.45 -20.07
CA ILE A 261 29.54 19.93 -21.23
C ILE A 261 29.55 18.40 -21.15
N PHE A 262 28.38 17.78 -21.33
CA PHE A 262 28.30 16.32 -21.41
C PHE A 262 29.08 15.80 -22.63
N PRO A 263 29.56 14.54 -22.61
CA PRO A 263 30.35 14.00 -23.71
C PRO A 263 29.63 14.07 -25.06
N ARG A 264 30.36 14.46 -26.12
CA ARG A 264 29.79 14.59 -27.47
C ARG A 264 29.14 13.28 -27.94
N GLY A 265 27.92 13.35 -28.48
CA GLY A 265 27.17 12.17 -28.93
C GLY A 265 26.51 11.38 -27.80
N LYS A 266 26.53 11.89 -26.56
CA LYS A 266 25.89 11.28 -25.38
C LYS A 266 24.64 12.04 -24.93
N GLU A 267 24.04 12.85 -25.79
CA GLU A 267 22.87 13.69 -25.49
C GLU A 267 21.72 12.89 -24.86
N TYR A 268 21.43 11.72 -25.43
CA TYR A 268 20.32 10.85 -25.03
C TYR A 268 20.75 9.64 -24.19
N HIS A 269 22.01 9.59 -23.79
CA HIS A 269 22.46 8.62 -22.79
C HIS A 269 22.00 9.08 -21.40
N PRO A 270 21.77 8.14 -20.48
CA PRO A 270 21.43 8.48 -19.10
C PRO A 270 22.54 9.36 -18.49
N VAL A 271 22.13 10.39 -17.74
CA VAL A 271 23.06 11.13 -16.88
C VAL A 271 23.48 10.24 -15.73
N THR A 272 24.77 10.24 -15.41
CA THR A 272 25.37 9.38 -14.38
C THR A 272 26.27 10.19 -13.47
N ASN A 273 26.89 9.48 -12.52
CA ASN A 273 27.87 10.07 -11.60
C ASN A 273 27.26 11.24 -10.81
N LEU A 274 26.03 11.04 -10.33
CA LEU A 274 25.28 11.99 -9.50
C LEU A 274 25.15 11.46 -8.08
N THR A 275 25.21 12.38 -7.12
CA THR A 275 24.79 12.14 -5.74
C THR A 275 23.27 12.12 -5.64
N TYR A 276 22.73 11.45 -4.63
CA TYR A 276 21.28 11.45 -4.36
C TYR A 276 20.70 12.87 -4.22
N ARG A 277 21.44 13.82 -3.63
CA ARG A 277 20.98 15.21 -3.46
C ARG A 277 20.89 15.99 -4.77
N GLU A 278 21.80 15.74 -5.72
CA GLU A 278 21.69 16.29 -7.07
C GLU A 278 20.44 15.76 -7.77
N VAL A 279 20.15 14.46 -7.62
CA VAL A 279 18.91 13.85 -8.13
C VAL A 279 17.66 14.45 -7.48
N GLU A 280 17.65 14.64 -6.16
CA GLU A 280 16.55 15.27 -5.45
C GLU A 280 16.34 16.72 -5.88
N THR A 281 17.43 17.46 -6.11
CA THR A 281 17.38 18.83 -6.62
C THR A 281 16.75 18.89 -8.01
N TYR A 282 17.14 17.98 -8.90
CA TYR A 282 16.52 17.85 -10.22
C TYR A 282 15.04 17.46 -10.12
N ALA A 283 14.67 16.53 -9.24
CA ALA A 283 13.29 16.09 -9.04
C ALA A 283 12.39 17.26 -8.58
N ASN A 284 12.87 18.04 -7.61
CA ASN A 284 12.18 19.24 -7.14
C ASN A 284 12.06 20.29 -8.26
N TRP A 285 13.12 20.50 -9.04
CA TRP A 285 13.06 21.37 -10.22
C TRP A 285 12.08 20.85 -11.26
N SER A 286 11.99 19.55 -11.54
CA SER A 286 11.04 19.03 -12.54
C SER A 286 9.61 18.89 -12.00
N GLY A 287 9.37 19.14 -10.72
CA GLY A 287 8.03 19.01 -10.10
C GLY A 287 7.61 17.56 -9.90
N LYS A 288 8.58 16.66 -9.80
CA LYS A 288 8.42 15.21 -9.65
C LYS A 288 9.04 14.73 -8.33
N LYS A 289 9.01 13.42 -8.07
CA LYS A 289 9.64 12.80 -6.90
C LYS A 289 10.58 11.67 -7.32
N VAL A 290 11.58 11.39 -6.49
CA VAL A 290 12.44 10.20 -6.63
C VAL A 290 11.62 8.98 -6.17
N PRO A 291 11.52 7.89 -6.97
CA PRO A 291 10.72 6.72 -6.59
C PRO A 291 11.24 6.10 -5.30
N THR A 292 10.36 5.52 -4.48
CA THR A 292 10.78 4.56 -3.46
C THR A 292 11.30 3.29 -4.13
N GLU A 293 12.08 2.48 -3.42
CA GLU A 293 12.53 1.19 -3.95
C GLU A 293 11.36 0.27 -4.32
N PHE A 294 10.24 0.42 -3.61
CA PHE A 294 9.02 -0.33 -3.84
C PHE A 294 8.30 0.12 -5.12
N GLN A 295 8.20 1.43 -5.34
CA GLN A 295 7.66 1.98 -6.58
C GLN A 295 8.51 1.56 -7.79
N TRP A 296 9.84 1.61 -7.64
CA TRP A 296 10.76 1.18 -8.69
C TRP A 296 10.61 -0.31 -9.01
N GLU A 297 10.58 -1.18 -7.98
CA GLU A 297 10.42 -2.62 -8.17
C GLU A 297 9.10 -2.97 -8.82
N LYS A 298 7.99 -2.39 -8.33
CA LYS A 298 6.67 -2.60 -8.94
C LYS A 298 6.70 -2.17 -10.40
N ALA A 299 7.25 -0.99 -10.71
CA ALA A 299 7.37 -0.51 -12.08
C ALA A 299 8.18 -1.47 -12.98
N ALA A 300 9.24 -2.11 -12.46
CA ALA A 300 10.07 -3.04 -13.21
C ALA A 300 9.41 -4.41 -13.40
N ARG A 301 8.89 -4.96 -12.30
CA ARG A 301 8.53 -6.38 -12.14
C ARG A 301 7.06 -6.66 -12.38
N GLY A 302 6.19 -5.66 -12.23
CA GLY A 302 4.77 -5.88 -12.02
C GLY A 302 4.43 -6.10 -10.54
N THR A 303 3.23 -6.63 -10.28
CA THR A 303 2.74 -6.90 -8.91
C THR A 303 3.48 -8.05 -8.21
N GLY A 304 4.20 -8.89 -8.96
CA GLY A 304 4.75 -10.15 -8.45
C GLY A 304 3.69 -11.17 -8.07
N LEU A 305 2.43 -10.92 -8.42
CA LEU A 305 1.25 -11.72 -8.05
C LEU A 305 0.39 -11.97 -9.28
N VAL A 306 -0.13 -13.19 -9.37
CA VAL A 306 -1.29 -13.53 -10.19
C VAL A 306 -2.37 -14.10 -9.29
N TRP A 307 -3.62 -13.95 -9.68
CA TRP A 307 -4.71 -14.67 -9.03
C TRP A 307 -5.13 -15.84 -9.92
N ARG A 308 -5.64 -16.90 -9.30
CA ARG A 308 -6.33 -17.96 -10.03
C ARG A 308 -7.62 -18.35 -9.33
N LEU A 309 -8.62 -18.70 -10.12
CA LEU A 309 -9.85 -19.29 -9.61
C LEU A 309 -9.62 -20.78 -9.32
N LEU A 310 -10.02 -21.20 -8.13
CA LEU A 310 -10.05 -22.59 -7.70
C LEU A 310 -11.38 -23.24 -8.08
N LYS A 311 -11.42 -24.57 -8.09
CA LYS A 311 -12.62 -25.34 -8.50
C LYS A 311 -13.85 -25.07 -7.63
N ASN A 312 -13.64 -24.61 -6.41
CA ASN A 312 -14.68 -24.26 -5.44
C ASN A 312 -15.08 -22.77 -5.52
N GLU A 313 -14.75 -22.09 -6.63
CA GLU A 313 -15.05 -20.68 -6.88
C GLU A 313 -14.36 -19.68 -5.92
N SER A 314 -13.51 -20.16 -5.02
CA SER A 314 -12.56 -19.31 -4.30
C SER A 314 -11.37 -18.93 -5.18
N TYR A 315 -10.63 -17.91 -4.80
CA TYR A 315 -9.43 -17.48 -5.51
C TYR A 315 -8.22 -17.52 -4.58
N GLU A 316 -7.06 -17.75 -5.14
CA GLU A 316 -5.79 -17.62 -4.43
C GLU A 316 -4.86 -16.65 -5.17
N PHE A 317 -4.05 -15.92 -4.41
CA PHE A 317 -2.90 -15.21 -4.95
C PHE A 317 -1.73 -16.17 -5.01
N VAL A 318 -1.10 -16.25 -6.17
CA VAL A 318 0.12 -17.02 -6.40
C VAL A 318 1.22 -16.03 -6.71
N SER A 319 2.35 -16.19 -6.03
CA SER A 319 3.57 -15.47 -6.37
C SER A 319 3.96 -15.82 -7.81
N GLN A 320 4.11 -14.81 -8.66
CA GLN A 320 4.68 -14.96 -9.99
C GLN A 320 5.91 -14.03 -10.09
N PRO A 321 7.10 -14.56 -9.75
CA PRO A 321 8.31 -13.77 -9.83
C PRO A 321 8.69 -13.44 -11.27
N ARG A 322 9.25 -12.23 -11.44
CA ARG A 322 9.95 -11.82 -12.66
C ARG A 322 11.36 -11.38 -12.30
N ASP A 323 12.36 -12.09 -12.78
CA ASP A 323 13.75 -11.74 -12.56
C ASP A 323 14.12 -10.47 -13.33
N TYR A 324 13.61 -10.32 -14.56
CA TYR A 324 13.83 -9.16 -15.42
C TYR A 324 12.48 -8.56 -15.86
N PRO A 325 12.43 -7.29 -16.31
CA PRO A 325 11.18 -6.63 -16.69
C PRO A 325 10.38 -7.41 -17.75
N TYR A 326 11.10 -8.06 -18.66
CA TYR A 326 10.57 -8.80 -19.79
C TYR A 326 10.37 -10.31 -19.53
N GLY A 327 10.80 -10.85 -18.39
CA GLY A 327 10.66 -12.28 -18.08
C GLY A 327 11.72 -12.82 -17.14
N ASN A 328 11.82 -14.14 -17.03
CA ASN A 328 12.77 -14.81 -16.13
C ASN A 328 14.05 -15.26 -16.83
N ASP A 329 14.01 -15.43 -18.14
CA ASP A 329 15.18 -15.80 -18.93
C ASP A 329 15.99 -14.55 -19.26
N PHE A 330 17.25 -14.54 -18.82
CA PHE A 330 18.15 -13.43 -19.12
C PHE A 330 18.46 -13.37 -20.62
N ASP A 331 18.49 -12.15 -21.16
CA ASP A 331 18.69 -11.88 -22.58
C ASP A 331 19.66 -10.70 -22.72
N THR A 332 20.81 -10.97 -23.36
CA THR A 332 21.89 -10.00 -23.57
C THR A 332 21.51 -8.89 -24.54
N GLU A 333 20.51 -9.10 -25.40
CA GLU A 333 20.03 -8.08 -26.32
C GLU A 333 19.13 -7.08 -25.58
N LEU A 334 18.31 -7.55 -24.64
CA LEU A 334 17.29 -6.77 -23.93
C LEU A 334 17.79 -6.05 -22.68
N CYS A 335 18.89 -6.51 -22.08
CA CYS A 335 19.47 -5.91 -20.87
C CYS A 335 20.93 -5.49 -21.10
N ASN A 336 21.23 -4.20 -20.87
CA ASN A 336 22.58 -3.68 -21.06
C ASN A 336 23.42 -3.92 -19.80
N THR A 337 23.99 -5.12 -19.67
CA THR A 337 24.96 -5.51 -18.62
C THR A 337 26.28 -5.97 -19.25
N ARG A 338 27.25 -6.39 -18.43
CA ARG A 338 28.55 -6.89 -18.90
C ARG A 338 28.43 -8.06 -19.88
N GLU A 339 27.44 -8.93 -19.69
CA GLU A 339 27.14 -10.07 -20.55
C GLU A 339 26.76 -9.67 -21.97
N SER A 340 26.24 -8.44 -22.16
CA SER A 340 25.93 -7.93 -23.50
C SER A 340 27.17 -7.55 -24.34
N GLY A 341 28.35 -7.49 -23.72
CA GLY A 341 29.60 -7.06 -24.38
C GLY A 341 29.66 -5.57 -24.72
N ARG A 342 28.60 -4.81 -24.42
CA ARG A 342 28.55 -3.36 -24.65
C ARG A 342 29.40 -2.65 -23.60
N LYS A 343 30.32 -1.79 -24.04
CA LYS A 343 31.35 -1.17 -23.19
C LYS A 343 30.93 0.16 -22.54
N GLY A 344 29.63 0.43 -22.49
CA GLY A 344 29.11 1.70 -21.98
C GLY A 344 27.60 1.76 -21.96
N THR A 345 27.08 2.90 -21.49
CA THR A 345 25.66 3.20 -21.59
C THR A 345 25.22 3.30 -23.05
N LEU A 346 23.96 2.99 -23.31
CA LEU A 346 23.28 3.24 -24.58
C LEU A 346 22.43 4.50 -24.48
N SER A 347 22.07 5.06 -25.64
CA SER A 347 20.98 6.03 -25.69
C SER A 347 19.69 5.36 -25.21
N VAL A 348 18.87 6.08 -24.43
CA VAL A 348 17.60 5.52 -23.94
C VAL A 348 16.65 5.13 -25.08
N TYR A 349 16.83 5.73 -26.26
CA TYR A 349 16.05 5.42 -27.47
C TYR A 349 16.61 4.25 -28.29
N GLU A 350 17.81 3.77 -27.97
CA GLU A 350 18.42 2.58 -28.59
C GLU A 350 18.13 1.31 -27.79
N LEU A 351 17.58 1.45 -26.57
CA LEU A 351 17.15 0.31 -25.77
C LEU A 351 15.97 -0.41 -26.47
N PRO A 352 15.99 -1.74 -26.57
CA PRO A 352 14.94 -2.47 -27.27
C PRO A 352 13.58 -2.25 -26.62
N THR A 353 12.54 -1.90 -27.39
CA THR A 353 11.17 -1.77 -26.85
C THR A 353 10.64 -3.06 -26.24
N LYS A 354 11.14 -4.22 -26.69
CA LYS A 354 10.86 -5.53 -26.08
C LYS A 354 11.39 -5.68 -24.65
N SER A 355 12.31 -4.84 -24.20
CA SER A 355 12.81 -4.84 -22.81
C SER A 355 11.89 -4.10 -21.84
N GLN A 356 10.77 -3.54 -22.32
CA GLN A 356 9.82 -2.83 -21.48
C GLN A 356 9.29 -3.72 -20.34
N SER A 357 9.13 -3.10 -19.19
CA SER A 357 8.40 -3.66 -18.05
C SER A 357 6.93 -3.89 -18.36
N PRO A 358 6.17 -4.59 -17.48
CA PRO A 358 4.72 -4.77 -17.65
C PRO A 358 3.94 -3.45 -17.77
N TYR A 359 4.48 -2.35 -17.27
CA TYR A 359 3.86 -1.01 -17.34
C TYR A 359 4.40 -0.14 -18.48
N GLY A 360 5.35 -0.65 -19.30
CA GLY A 360 5.89 0.08 -20.45
C GLY A 360 7.14 0.93 -20.17
N ALA A 361 7.67 0.93 -18.95
CA ALA A 361 8.95 1.57 -18.63
C ALA A 361 10.11 0.76 -19.24
N VAL A 362 11.06 1.44 -19.87
CA VAL A 362 12.22 0.87 -20.59
C VAL A 362 13.50 1.19 -19.81
N GLY A 363 14.52 0.35 -19.95
CA GLY A 363 15.81 0.53 -19.27
C GLY A 363 15.78 0.16 -17.79
N MET A 364 14.78 -0.61 -17.34
CA MET A 364 14.69 -1.10 -15.95
C MET A 364 15.67 -2.27 -15.68
N CYS A 365 16.48 -2.68 -16.67
CA CYS A 365 17.48 -3.75 -16.57
C CYS A 365 18.79 -3.28 -17.22
N GLY A 366 19.82 -3.10 -16.40
CA GLY A 366 21.14 -2.64 -16.82
C GLY A 366 21.16 -1.16 -17.21
N ASN A 367 22.05 -0.82 -18.13
CA ASN A 367 22.38 0.54 -18.54
C ASN A 367 23.01 1.35 -17.41
N VAL A 368 22.21 1.84 -16.44
CA VAL A 368 22.70 2.53 -15.25
C VAL A 368 21.87 2.12 -14.04
N ALA A 369 22.54 1.99 -12.88
CA ALA A 369 21.81 1.84 -11.64
C ALA A 369 21.04 3.13 -11.35
N GLU A 370 19.92 3.04 -10.65
CA GLU A 370 19.03 4.18 -10.44
C GLU A 370 18.78 4.45 -8.96
N TRP A 371 18.91 5.72 -8.57
CA TRP A 371 18.62 6.19 -7.23
C TRP A 371 17.14 6.04 -6.86
N THR A 372 16.91 5.59 -5.62
CA THR A 372 15.58 5.59 -4.99
C THR A 372 15.61 6.39 -3.69
N SER A 373 14.44 6.85 -3.23
CA SER A 373 14.30 7.59 -1.99
C SER A 373 14.33 6.71 -0.73
N SER A 374 14.29 5.39 -0.89
CA SER A 374 14.30 4.45 0.23
C SER A 374 15.65 4.40 0.92
N SER A 375 15.62 4.41 2.25
CA SER A 375 16.82 4.10 3.05
C SER A 375 17.20 2.63 2.85
N TYR A 376 18.49 2.32 2.79
CA TYR A 376 18.96 0.95 2.68
C TYR A 376 18.86 0.24 4.04
N LEU A 377 17.68 -0.31 4.29
CA LEU A 377 17.33 -1.03 5.52
C LEU A 377 17.01 -2.50 5.20
N PRO A 378 17.21 -3.41 6.17
CA PRO A 378 16.75 -4.79 6.06
C PRO A 378 15.24 -4.81 5.84
N TYR A 379 14.76 -5.73 4.99
CA TYR A 379 13.34 -6.01 4.90
C TYR A 379 12.81 -6.57 6.24
N PRO A 380 11.50 -6.41 6.54
CA PRO A 380 10.90 -6.93 7.77
C PRO A 380 11.20 -8.41 8.00
N GLY A 381 11.62 -8.75 9.21
CA GLY A 381 12.01 -10.11 9.60
C GLY A 381 13.48 -10.46 9.30
N HIS A 382 14.18 -9.69 8.47
CA HIS A 382 15.61 -9.86 8.26
C HIS A 382 16.38 -9.38 9.49
N ARG A 383 17.16 -10.27 10.10
CA ARG A 383 18.14 -9.91 11.12
C ARG A 383 19.48 -9.66 10.42
N PRO A 384 19.97 -8.41 10.34
CA PRO A 384 21.15 -8.12 9.55
C PRO A 384 22.37 -8.82 10.16
N ILE A 385 23.00 -9.71 9.38
CA ILE A 385 24.27 -10.36 9.75
C ILE A 385 25.45 -9.41 9.47
N SER A 386 25.27 -8.40 8.61
CA SER A 386 26.31 -7.46 8.20
C SER A 386 25.97 -6.00 8.52
N GLY A 387 26.99 -5.20 8.87
CA GLY A 387 26.88 -3.75 9.12
C GLY A 387 26.67 -2.89 7.86
N ARG A 388 26.14 -3.48 6.78
CA ARG A 388 25.94 -2.81 5.47
C ARG A 388 24.69 -1.92 5.43
N TYR A 389 23.73 -2.10 6.34
CA TYR A 389 22.49 -1.33 6.35
C TYR A 389 22.59 -0.02 7.14
N GLY A 390 21.84 1.00 6.71
CA GLY A 390 21.80 2.28 7.41
C GLY A 390 20.79 3.27 6.86
N LYS A 391 20.14 4.03 7.75
CA LYS A 391 19.23 5.13 7.38
C LYS A 391 19.90 6.25 6.59
N HIS A 392 21.22 6.35 6.72
CA HIS A 392 22.02 7.32 5.98
C HIS A 392 22.24 6.87 4.54
N LEU A 393 22.14 5.59 4.20
CA LEU A 393 22.33 5.07 2.84
C LEU A 393 21.04 5.15 2.02
N ARG A 394 21.15 5.10 0.69
CA ARG A 394 19.99 5.06 -0.21
C ARG A 394 20.09 3.87 -1.15
N VAL A 395 18.97 3.19 -1.35
CA VAL A 395 18.87 2.04 -2.24
C VAL A 395 19.05 2.51 -3.69
N ILE A 396 19.86 1.77 -4.44
CA ILE A 396 19.91 1.83 -5.90
C ILE A 396 19.40 0.51 -6.49
N ARG A 397 18.80 0.59 -7.69
CA ARG A 397 18.17 -0.57 -8.36
C ARG A 397 18.58 -0.66 -9.84
N GLY A 398 18.32 -1.82 -10.45
CA GLY A 398 18.38 -2.02 -11.92
C GLY A 398 19.72 -2.48 -12.49
N GLY A 399 20.80 -2.41 -11.74
CA GLY A 399 22.14 -2.78 -12.23
C GLY A 399 22.67 -1.80 -13.29
N SER A 400 23.82 -2.10 -13.90
CA SER A 400 24.46 -1.18 -14.87
C SER A 400 25.14 -1.95 -16.00
N TYR A 401 25.58 -1.24 -17.05
CA TYR A 401 26.35 -1.84 -18.15
C TYR A 401 27.64 -2.54 -17.70
N SER A 402 28.22 -2.11 -16.58
CA SER A 402 29.42 -2.73 -15.99
C SER A 402 29.09 -3.85 -15.00
N GLY A 403 27.84 -3.93 -14.56
CA GLY A 403 27.34 -4.95 -13.64
C GLY A 403 27.05 -6.28 -14.34
N ASN A 404 26.77 -7.30 -13.53
CA ASN A 404 26.38 -8.62 -14.03
C ASN A 404 24.85 -8.80 -14.05
N LYS A 405 24.37 -9.88 -14.66
CA LYS A 405 22.93 -10.17 -14.76
C LYS A 405 22.20 -10.32 -13.41
N GLU A 406 22.86 -10.81 -12.37
CA GLU A 406 22.25 -10.96 -11.04
C GLU A 406 21.96 -9.59 -10.40
N GLU A 407 22.86 -8.62 -10.61
CA GLU A 407 22.69 -7.23 -10.15
C GLU A 407 21.59 -6.48 -10.92
N ALA A 408 21.23 -6.96 -12.11
CA ALA A 408 20.21 -6.36 -12.97
C ALA A 408 18.80 -6.95 -12.75
N LYS A 409 18.65 -7.89 -11.82
CA LYS A 409 17.33 -8.44 -11.48
C LYS A 409 16.44 -7.35 -10.84
N THR A 410 15.14 -7.39 -11.13
CA THR A 410 14.16 -6.36 -10.72
C THR A 410 14.09 -6.14 -9.21
N PHE A 411 14.42 -7.16 -8.45
CA PHE A 411 14.39 -7.20 -6.99
C PHE A 411 15.77 -7.08 -6.35
N HIS A 412 16.84 -7.08 -7.16
CA HIS A 412 18.18 -6.88 -6.65
C HIS A 412 18.29 -5.48 -6.07
N ARG A 413 18.96 -5.39 -4.92
CA ARG A 413 19.19 -4.14 -4.19
C ARG A 413 20.67 -3.96 -4.04
N ASP A 414 21.10 -2.73 -4.20
CA ASP A 414 22.40 -2.28 -3.74
C ASP A 414 22.21 -0.89 -3.11
N PHE A 415 23.28 -0.30 -2.61
CA PHE A 415 23.26 1.03 -2.04
C PHE A 415 24.30 1.95 -2.69
N GLY A 416 23.86 3.16 -2.98
CA GLY A 416 24.80 4.27 -3.02
C GLY A 416 25.23 4.58 -1.59
N GLY A 417 26.50 4.93 -1.37
CA GLY A 417 27.01 5.13 -0.01
C GLY A 417 26.41 6.37 0.67
N ILE A 418 27.20 7.12 1.43
CA ILE A 418 26.67 8.26 2.20
C ILE A 418 26.25 9.39 1.23
N PRO A 419 24.94 9.69 1.08
CA PRO A 419 24.44 10.75 0.22
C PRO A 419 25.25 12.01 0.48
N ASN A 420 25.84 12.56 -0.59
CA ASN A 420 26.67 13.78 -0.65
C ASN A 420 28.20 13.61 -0.71
N LEU A 421 28.77 12.40 -0.69
CA LEU A 421 30.21 12.24 -0.93
C LEU A 421 30.53 11.97 -2.41
N LEU A 422 31.71 12.40 -2.87
CA LEU A 422 32.20 12.16 -4.23
C LEU A 422 32.25 10.66 -4.59
N ASN A 423 32.53 9.81 -3.60
CA ASN A 423 32.62 8.36 -3.75
C ASN A 423 31.25 7.67 -3.94
N ASP A 424 30.16 8.41 -3.78
CA ASP A 424 28.78 7.87 -3.79
C ASP A 424 28.02 8.15 -5.07
N ARG A 425 28.69 8.75 -6.06
CA ARG A 425 28.16 9.02 -7.38
C ARG A 425 28.07 7.76 -8.24
N LYS A 426 27.17 6.83 -7.88
CA LYS A 426 27.11 5.47 -8.46
C LYS A 426 26.00 5.25 -9.48
N ALA A 427 25.02 6.15 -9.56
CA ALA A 427 23.77 5.90 -10.24
C ALA A 427 23.30 7.10 -11.08
N GLY A 428 22.51 6.79 -12.11
CA GLY A 428 21.58 7.72 -12.74
C GLY A 428 20.25 7.70 -12.00
N PHE A 429 19.16 8.06 -12.68
CA PHE A 429 17.83 8.06 -12.05
C PHE A 429 16.70 8.19 -13.09
N ARG A 430 15.50 7.84 -12.63
CA ARG A 430 14.21 8.19 -13.24
C ARG A 430 13.27 8.69 -12.15
N LEU A 431 12.22 9.42 -12.52
CA LEU A 431 11.34 10.08 -11.56
C LEU A 431 9.88 9.64 -11.69
N ILE A 432 9.10 9.94 -10.66
CA ILE A 432 7.66 9.67 -10.60
C ILE A 432 6.84 10.94 -10.39
N THR A 433 5.57 10.88 -10.75
CA THR A 433 4.56 11.86 -10.32
C THR A 433 3.30 11.14 -9.87
N GLU A 434 2.60 11.73 -8.91
CA GLU A 434 1.35 11.17 -8.40
C GLU A 434 0.22 11.39 -9.42
N VAL A 435 -0.74 10.46 -9.46
CA VAL A 435 -1.97 10.64 -10.21
C VAL A 435 -2.78 11.73 -9.52
N LYS A 436 -3.13 12.80 -10.25
CA LYS A 436 -4.05 13.82 -9.75
C LYS A 436 -5.47 13.30 -9.92
N ASN A 437 -6.16 13.07 -8.80
CA ASN A 437 -7.58 12.69 -8.77
C ASN A 437 -8.49 13.81 -9.28
#